data_AF-A0A968RJH4-F1
#
_entry.id   AF-A0A968RJH4-F1
#
_cell.length_a   1.000
_cell.length_b   1.000
_cell.length_c   1.000
_cell.angle_alpha   90.00
_cell.angle_beta   90.00
_cell.angle_gamma   90.00
#
_symmetry.space_group_name_H-M   'P 1'
#
loop_
_entity.id
_entity.type
_entity.pdbx_description
1 polymer ?
#
loop_
_entity_poly.entity_id
_entity_poly.type
_entity_poly.pdbx_seq_one_letter_code
_entity_poly.pdbx_strand_id
1 'polypeptide(L)'
;MKFINIVAEGSCEEFFAKEVLGKHFASMGKFVSVRRIETGWDRINNKPAKGGLLKYVKLRNDVLRWIQSDKGRENTWYSTFVDLYGFPTDSQSPYTSQIQRIVNPYQKIAELEKEISLNINQPNFIPYVQLHEFEAFLLVDPDKLLVMYPDEDTNIKQTKTKYCGHAARRNQRISTNSSI
;
A
#
# COMPACT_ATOMS: atom_id res chain seq x y z
N MET A 1 -10.68 22.45 -4.91
CA MET A 1 -10.97 21.04 -4.57
C MET A 1 -9.87 20.18 -5.18
N LYS A 2 -9.24 19.27 -4.41
CA LYS A 2 -8.16 18.40 -4.93
C LYS A 2 -8.59 16.93 -4.84
N PHE A 3 -8.26 16.15 -5.85
CA PHE A 3 -8.51 14.71 -5.89
C PHE A 3 -7.19 13.96 -5.76
N ILE A 4 -7.18 12.89 -4.95
CA ILE A 4 -6.02 12.05 -4.69
C ILE A 4 -6.43 10.61 -5.03
N ASN A 5 -5.83 10.06 -6.07
CA ASN A 5 -6.09 8.70 -6.54
C ASN A 5 -4.93 7.80 -6.11
N ILE A 6 -5.20 6.78 -5.31
CA ILE A 6 -4.18 5.91 -4.73
C ILE A 6 -4.32 4.49 -5.30
N VAL A 7 -3.23 3.96 -5.86
CA VAL A 7 -3.15 2.54 -6.22
C VAL A 7 -2.57 1.75 -5.06
N ALA A 8 -3.38 0.91 -4.42
CA ALA A 8 -3.01 0.13 -3.24
C ALA A 8 -2.63 -1.32 -3.61
N GLU A 9 -1.62 -1.89 -2.94
CA GLU A 9 -1.18 -3.26 -3.17
C GLU A 9 -2.24 -4.31 -2.81
N GLY A 10 -2.84 -4.19 -1.63
CA GLY A 10 -3.71 -5.19 -1.06
C GLY A 10 -4.96 -4.60 -0.43
N SER A 11 -5.73 -5.47 0.25
CA SER A 11 -7.02 -5.09 0.82
C SER A 11 -6.87 -4.30 2.13
N CYS A 12 -5.75 -4.46 2.84
CA CYS A 12 -5.50 -3.73 4.07
C CYS A 12 -5.18 -2.27 3.76
N GLU A 13 -4.28 -2.06 2.80
CA GLU A 13 -3.80 -0.78 2.30
C GLU A 13 -4.95 -0.03 1.62
N GLU A 14 -5.77 -0.73 0.84
CA GLU A 14 -6.99 -0.17 0.24
C GLU A 14 -7.95 0.36 1.33
N PHE A 15 -8.21 -0.47 2.34
CA PHE A 15 -9.10 -0.11 3.44
C PHE A 15 -8.54 1.08 4.23
N PHE A 16 -7.26 1.06 4.58
CA PHE A 16 -6.60 2.16 5.30
C PHE A 16 -6.69 3.46 4.51
N ALA A 17 -6.30 3.44 3.24
CA ALA A 17 -6.32 4.61 2.38
C ALA A 17 -7.74 5.20 2.23
N LYS A 18 -8.76 4.34 2.12
CA LYS A 18 -10.13 4.79 1.97
C LYS A 18 -10.73 5.30 3.28
N GLU A 19 -10.61 4.53 4.35
CA GLU A 19 -11.36 4.75 5.58
C GLU A 19 -10.66 5.63 6.60
N VAL A 20 -9.33 5.72 6.52
CA VAL A 20 -8.52 6.58 7.41
C VAL A 20 -8.07 7.81 6.64
N LEU A 21 -7.27 7.64 5.58
CA LEU A 21 -6.75 8.78 4.82
C LEU A 21 -7.87 9.57 4.15
N GLY A 22 -8.85 8.88 3.54
CA GLY A 22 -9.99 9.54 2.91
C GLY A 22 -10.77 10.45 3.87
N LYS A 23 -11.04 9.98 5.09
CA LYS A 23 -11.75 10.78 6.12
C LYS A 23 -10.89 11.94 6.62
N HIS A 24 -9.61 11.69 6.86
CA HIS A 24 -8.68 12.73 7.29
C HIS A 24 -8.55 13.85 6.26
N PHE A 25 -8.47 13.50 4.98
CA PHE A 25 -8.32 14.47 3.89
C PHE A 25 -9.63 15.18 3.51
N ALA A 26 -10.79 14.57 3.75
CA ALA A 26 -12.08 15.18 3.46
C ALA A 26 -12.27 16.51 4.19
N SER A 27 -11.83 16.63 5.45
CA SER A 27 -11.91 17.87 6.23
C SER A 27 -11.08 19.02 5.63
N MET A 28 -10.08 18.70 4.80
CA MET A 28 -9.23 19.66 4.09
C MET A 28 -9.71 19.94 2.65
N GLY A 29 -10.90 19.48 2.25
CA GLY A 29 -11.41 19.63 0.88
C GLY A 29 -10.62 18.81 -0.16
N LYS A 30 -9.98 17.73 0.29
CA LYS A 30 -9.24 16.77 -0.53
C LYS A 30 -9.98 15.43 -0.55
N PHE A 31 -10.20 14.86 -1.73
CA PHE A 31 -11.00 13.66 -1.89
C PHE A 31 -10.14 12.48 -2.34
N VAL A 32 -10.11 11.41 -1.55
CA VAL A 32 -9.31 10.22 -1.84
C VAL A 32 -10.16 9.17 -2.55
N SER A 33 -9.67 8.64 -3.66
CA SER A 33 -10.17 7.42 -4.29
C SER A 33 -9.06 6.38 -4.30
N VAL A 34 -9.41 5.11 -4.11
CA VAL A 34 -8.43 4.03 -4.02
C VAL A 34 -8.81 2.91 -4.97
N ARG A 35 -7.83 2.36 -5.68
CA ARG A 35 -7.98 1.11 -6.45
C ARG A 35 -6.93 0.13 -5.99
N ARG A 36 -7.35 -1.11 -5.72
CA ARG A 36 -6.43 -2.20 -5.43
C ARG A 36 -5.87 -2.78 -6.73
N ILE A 37 -4.59 -3.11 -6.72
CA ILE A 37 -3.93 -3.82 -7.83
C ILE A 37 -4.59 -5.19 -8.01
N GLU A 38 -4.91 -5.55 -9.25
CA GLU A 38 -5.43 -6.88 -9.55
C GLU A 38 -4.31 -7.92 -9.49
N THR A 39 -4.23 -8.62 -8.35
CA THR A 39 -3.53 -9.89 -8.27
C THR A 39 -4.17 -10.84 -9.27
N GLY A 40 -3.36 -11.47 -10.14
CA GLY A 40 -3.88 -12.24 -11.27
C GLY A 40 -4.70 -13.46 -10.82
N TRP A 41 -5.26 -14.17 -11.78
CA TRP A 41 -5.88 -15.48 -11.52
C TRP A 41 -4.80 -16.56 -11.44
N ASP A 42 -4.72 -17.26 -10.32
CA ASP A 42 -3.93 -18.49 -10.22
C ASP A 42 -4.69 -19.58 -10.99
N ARG A 43 -4.28 -19.78 -12.24
CA ARG A 43 -4.89 -20.77 -13.15
C ARG A 43 -4.68 -22.21 -12.68
N ILE A 44 -3.63 -22.47 -11.89
CA ILE A 44 -3.31 -23.81 -11.39
C ILE A 44 -4.29 -24.18 -10.27
N ASN A 45 -4.57 -23.24 -9.37
CA ASN A 45 -5.44 -23.47 -8.23
C ASN A 45 -6.87 -22.93 -8.40
N ASN A 46 -7.22 -22.47 -9.59
CA ASN A 46 -8.49 -21.84 -9.96
C ASN A 46 -9.02 -20.83 -8.90
N LYS A 47 -8.12 -19.97 -8.41
CA LYS A 47 -8.41 -19.00 -7.35
C LYS A 47 -7.75 -17.66 -7.65
N PRO A 48 -8.23 -16.55 -7.09
CA PRO A 48 -7.45 -15.31 -7.09
C PRO A 48 -6.07 -15.58 -6.50
N ALA A 49 -5.00 -15.17 -7.19
CA ALA A 49 -3.64 -15.34 -6.70
C ALA A 49 -3.52 -14.69 -5.32
N LYS A 50 -3.05 -15.46 -4.34
CA LYS A 50 -2.91 -14.97 -2.97
C LYS A 50 -1.72 -14.02 -2.88
N GLY A 51 -2.02 -12.72 -2.91
CA GLY A 51 -1.27 -11.68 -2.22
C GLY A 51 -0.13 -11.04 -2.99
N GLY A 52 -0.15 -9.71 -3.01
CA GLY A 52 1.02 -8.89 -3.20
C GLY A 52 1.28 -8.41 -4.63
N LEU A 53 2.04 -7.33 -4.73
CA LEU A 53 2.52 -6.80 -5.99
C LEU A 53 3.64 -7.71 -6.53
N LEU A 54 3.29 -8.70 -7.34
CA LEU A 54 4.26 -9.69 -7.87
C LEU A 54 5.12 -9.19 -9.03
N LYS A 55 4.62 -8.21 -9.78
CA LYS A 55 5.32 -7.66 -10.95
C LYS A 55 5.13 -6.16 -10.99
N TYR A 56 6.22 -5.41 -11.08
CA TYR A 56 6.18 -3.96 -11.09
C TYR A 56 5.35 -3.41 -12.26
N VAL A 57 5.40 -4.07 -13.42
CA VAL A 57 4.63 -3.67 -14.61
C VAL A 57 3.12 -3.57 -14.34
N LYS A 58 2.57 -4.33 -13.40
CA LYS A 58 1.15 -4.24 -13.04
C LYS A 58 0.84 -2.91 -12.36
N LEU A 59 1.61 -2.54 -11.33
CA LEU A 59 1.51 -1.26 -10.64
C LEU A 59 1.61 -0.11 -11.63
N ARG A 60 2.67 -0.13 -12.47
CA ARG A 60 2.90 0.89 -13.49
C ARG A 60 1.71 1.03 -14.44
N ASN A 61 1.19 -0.08 -14.96
CA ASN A 61 0.08 -0.06 -15.89
C ASN A 61 -1.24 0.40 -15.24
N ASP A 62 -1.50 0.03 -13.98
CA ASP A 62 -2.68 0.50 -13.24
C ASP A 62 -2.64 2.00 -13.02
N VAL A 63 -1.49 2.55 -12.60
CA VAL A 63 -1.30 4.00 -12.46
C VAL A 63 -1.52 4.71 -13.79
N LEU A 64 -0.83 4.28 -14.85
CA LEU A 64 -0.91 4.94 -16.17
C LEU A 64 -2.33 4.86 -16.76
N ARG A 65 -3.02 3.71 -16.63
CA ARG A 65 -4.41 3.58 -17.07
C ARG A 65 -5.33 4.52 -16.31
N TRP A 66 -5.13 4.69 -15.01
CA TRP A 66 -5.95 5.60 -14.23
C TRP A 66 -5.73 7.05 -14.66
N ILE A 67 -4.46 7.49 -14.75
CA ILE A 67 -4.10 8.82 -15.24
C ILE A 67 -4.72 9.10 -16.61
N GLN A 68 -4.66 8.11 -17.51
CA GLN A 68 -5.24 8.22 -18.84
C GLN A 68 -6.78 8.29 -18.81
N SER A 69 -7.44 7.56 -17.90
CA SER A 69 -8.91 7.60 -17.76
C SER A 69 -9.44 8.92 -17.22
N ASP A 70 -8.65 9.62 -16.42
CA ASP A 70 -8.96 10.92 -15.81
C ASP A 70 -8.30 12.08 -16.61
N LYS A 71 -7.88 11.84 -17.87
CA LYS A 71 -7.21 12.86 -18.70
C LYS A 71 -8.12 14.09 -18.87
N GLY A 72 -7.57 15.27 -18.57
CA GLY A 72 -8.30 16.55 -18.61
C GLY A 72 -8.98 16.92 -17.29
N ARG A 73 -8.94 16.04 -16.27
CA ARG A 73 -9.43 16.36 -14.93
C ARG A 73 -8.39 17.20 -14.18
N GLU A 74 -8.70 18.47 -13.97
CA GLU A 74 -7.86 19.36 -13.18
C GLU A 74 -7.77 18.95 -11.71
N ASN A 75 -6.75 19.47 -11.00
CA ASN A 75 -6.56 19.29 -9.56
C ASN A 75 -6.53 17.82 -9.08
N THR A 76 -6.13 16.90 -9.94
CA THR A 76 -6.06 15.45 -9.64
C THR A 76 -4.63 14.97 -9.56
N TRP A 77 -4.31 14.30 -8.46
CA TRP A 77 -3.00 13.75 -8.14
C TRP A 77 -3.09 12.25 -7.95
N TYR A 78 -1.99 11.55 -8.21
CA TYR A 78 -1.91 10.10 -8.19
C TYR A 78 -0.78 9.66 -7.28
N SER A 79 -0.98 8.57 -6.56
CA SER A 79 0.01 8.00 -5.66
C SER A 79 -0.14 6.49 -5.56
N THR A 80 0.76 5.86 -4.83
CA THR A 80 0.78 4.42 -4.56
C THR A 80 0.67 4.16 -3.08
N PHE A 81 0.21 2.99 -2.68
CA PHE A 81 0.30 2.52 -1.30
C PHE A 81 0.70 1.04 -1.34
N VAL A 82 2.01 0.82 -1.36
CA VAL A 82 2.64 -0.48 -1.58
C VAL A 82 3.69 -0.73 -0.51
N ASP A 83 3.91 -2.00 -0.15
CA ASP A 83 4.94 -2.40 0.80
C ASP A 83 6.33 -2.38 0.17
N LEU A 84 7.31 -1.84 0.89
CA LEU A 84 8.73 -1.97 0.56
C LEU A 84 9.19 -3.44 0.56
N TYR A 85 8.77 -4.25 1.53
CA TYR A 85 9.24 -5.63 1.68
C TYR A 85 8.55 -6.60 0.71
N GLY A 86 7.32 -6.26 0.30
CA GLY A 86 6.59 -6.94 -0.77
C GLY A 86 6.92 -6.42 -2.19
N PHE A 87 7.77 -5.40 -2.32
CA PHE A 87 7.99 -4.73 -3.60
C PHE A 87 8.71 -5.65 -4.61
N PRO A 88 8.22 -5.75 -5.87
CA PRO A 88 8.83 -6.63 -6.88
C PRO A 88 10.30 -6.33 -7.12
N THR A 89 11.08 -7.37 -7.43
CA THR A 89 12.47 -7.25 -7.88
C THR A 89 12.66 -7.87 -9.26
N ASP A 90 11.58 -7.95 -10.06
CA ASP A 90 11.65 -8.43 -11.44
C ASP A 90 12.46 -7.48 -12.32
N SER A 91 12.83 -7.92 -13.53
CA SER A 91 13.75 -7.17 -14.41
C SER A 91 13.28 -5.78 -14.82
N GLN A 92 11.98 -5.49 -14.72
CA GLN A 92 11.42 -4.16 -15.01
C GLN A 92 11.25 -3.30 -13.75
N SER A 93 11.55 -3.84 -12.57
CA SER A 93 11.37 -3.14 -11.31
C SER A 93 12.44 -2.06 -11.10
N PRO A 94 12.06 -0.86 -10.61
CA PRO A 94 13.02 0.14 -10.17
C PRO A 94 13.74 -0.28 -8.88
N TYR A 95 13.29 -1.32 -8.17
CA TYR A 95 13.92 -1.78 -6.93
C TYR A 95 15.15 -2.64 -7.19
N THR A 96 16.18 -2.00 -7.74
CA THR A 96 17.43 -2.64 -8.17
C THR A 96 18.25 -3.14 -6.97
N SER A 97 19.25 -3.99 -7.25
CA SER A 97 20.19 -4.47 -6.23
C SER A 97 20.99 -3.34 -5.57
N GLN A 98 21.18 -2.20 -6.25
CA GLN A 98 21.82 -1.03 -5.68
C GLN A 98 20.95 -0.39 -4.58
N ILE A 99 19.66 -0.20 -4.86
CA ILE A 99 18.70 0.35 -3.89
C ILE A 99 18.50 -0.62 -2.71
N GLN A 100 18.42 -1.92 -2.98
CA GLN A 100 18.27 -2.95 -1.94
C GLN A 100 19.42 -2.95 -0.92
N ARG A 101 20.64 -2.60 -1.35
CA ARG A 101 21.84 -2.53 -0.49
C ARG A 101 21.90 -1.28 0.39
N ILE A 102 21.03 -0.30 0.18
CA ILE A 102 20.96 0.88 1.05
C ILE A 102 20.56 0.40 2.45
N VAL A 103 21.38 0.73 3.46
CA VAL A 103 21.17 0.26 4.83
C VAL A 103 20.03 1.03 5.51
N ASN A 104 19.99 2.35 5.33
CA ASN A 104 18.96 3.19 5.92
C ASN A 104 17.60 2.99 5.18
N PRO A 105 16.54 2.55 5.86
CA PRO A 105 15.26 2.25 5.20
C PRO A 105 14.57 3.50 4.62
N TYR A 106 14.71 4.66 5.27
CA TYR A 106 14.14 5.91 4.75
C TYR A 106 14.86 6.40 3.50
N GLN A 107 16.19 6.28 3.45
CA GLN A 107 16.97 6.58 2.24
C GLN A 107 16.64 5.60 1.11
N LYS A 108 16.43 4.32 1.44
CA LYS A 108 16.02 3.29 0.49
C LYS A 108 14.66 3.62 -0.14
N ILE A 109 13.69 4.02 0.68
CA ILE A 109 12.37 4.44 0.22
C ILE A 109 12.49 5.68 -0.66
N ALA A 110 13.22 6.70 -0.23
CA ALA A 110 13.39 7.93 -1.01
C ALA A 110 14.00 7.66 -2.39
N GLU A 111 15.02 6.82 -2.48
CA GLU A 111 15.63 6.46 -3.76
C GLU A 111 14.68 5.60 -4.61
N LEU A 112 13.96 4.66 -4.00
CA LEU A 112 12.96 3.85 -4.70
C LEU A 112 11.81 4.71 -5.26
N GLU A 113 11.25 5.61 -4.45
CA GLU A 113 10.19 6.53 -4.85
C GLU A 113 10.65 7.44 -6.00
N LYS A 114 11.88 7.95 -5.93
CA LYS A 114 12.49 8.72 -7.02
C LYS A 114 12.55 7.91 -8.31
N GLU A 115 13.04 6.67 -8.28
CA GLU A 115 13.10 5.82 -9.47
C GLU A 115 11.71 5.43 -10.01
N ILE A 116 10.72 5.19 -9.12
CA ILE A 116 9.32 4.98 -9.54
C ILE A 116 8.77 6.23 -10.23
N SER A 117 9.03 7.41 -9.68
CA SER A 117 8.60 8.69 -10.25
C SER A 117 9.19 8.92 -11.63
N LEU A 118 10.49 8.65 -11.81
CA LEU A 118 11.17 8.75 -13.10
C LEU A 118 10.63 7.74 -14.12
N ASN A 119 10.30 6.53 -13.67
CA ASN A 119 9.80 5.48 -14.54
C ASN A 119 8.35 5.71 -15.02
N ILE A 120 7.49 6.29 -14.18
CA ILE A 120 6.11 6.66 -14.53
C ILE A 120 6.07 7.99 -15.29
N ASN A 121 6.93 8.94 -14.91
CA ASN A 121 7.14 10.23 -15.58
C ASN A 121 5.84 11.02 -15.83
N GLN A 122 5.03 11.21 -14.78
CA GLN A 122 3.81 12.00 -14.82
C GLN A 122 3.89 13.15 -13.80
N PRO A 123 3.61 14.41 -14.19
CA PRO A 123 3.85 15.57 -13.34
C PRO A 123 2.97 15.63 -12.09
N ASN A 124 1.82 14.95 -12.11
CA ASN A 124 0.86 14.87 -11.01
C ASN A 124 0.89 13.50 -10.29
N PHE A 125 1.97 12.74 -10.47
CA PHE A 125 2.19 11.48 -9.78
C PHE A 125 3.27 11.62 -8.72
N ILE A 126 2.95 11.25 -7.48
CA ILE A 126 3.86 11.24 -6.34
C ILE A 126 3.81 9.83 -5.75
N PRO A 127 4.82 8.97 -6.01
CA PRO A 127 4.83 7.62 -5.46
C PRO A 127 4.95 7.66 -3.94
N TYR A 128 4.33 6.67 -3.30
CA TYR A 128 4.49 6.41 -1.87
C TYR A 128 4.71 4.93 -1.63
N VAL A 129 5.78 4.59 -0.92
CA VAL A 129 6.17 3.23 -0.54
C VAL A 129 6.22 3.14 0.98
N GLN A 130 5.41 2.26 1.54
CA GLN A 130 5.24 2.10 2.98
C GLN A 130 6.34 1.20 3.57
N LEU A 131 7.03 1.69 4.60
CA LEU A 131 7.82 0.86 5.50
C LEU A 131 6.87 0.09 6.45
N HIS A 132 6.83 -1.24 6.37
CA HIS A 132 5.91 -2.06 7.18
C HIS A 132 6.43 -2.40 8.59
N GLU A 133 7.53 -1.78 9.05
CA GLU A 133 8.03 -1.98 10.43
C GLU A 133 6.97 -1.66 11.51
N PHE A 134 5.99 -0.82 11.17
CA PHE A 134 4.89 -0.46 12.07
C PHE A 134 3.83 -1.58 12.25
N GLU A 135 3.65 -2.48 11.27
CA GLU A 135 2.69 -3.58 11.39
C GLU A 135 3.13 -4.61 12.43
N ALA A 136 4.45 -4.86 12.53
CA ALA A 136 5.01 -5.73 13.57
C ALA A 136 4.77 -5.14 14.97
N PHE A 137 4.92 -3.82 15.14
CA PHE A 137 4.63 -3.16 16.43
C PHE A 137 3.13 -3.12 16.78
N LEU A 138 2.26 -2.84 15.80
CA LEU A 138 0.79 -2.87 15.97
C LEU A 138 0.27 -4.25 16.39
N LEU A 139 0.92 -5.33 15.93
CA LEU A 139 0.51 -6.71 16.19
C LEU A 139 1.15 -7.33 17.44
N VAL A 140 2.31 -6.82 17.89
CA VAL A 140 3.03 -7.37 19.06
C VAL A 140 2.45 -6.84 20.37
N ASP A 141 2.10 -5.56 20.48
CA ASP A 141 1.46 -5.02 21.68
C ASP A 141 0.74 -3.68 21.42
N PRO A 142 -0.55 -3.71 21.09
CA PRO A 142 -1.33 -2.50 20.84
C PRO A 142 -1.48 -1.59 22.07
N ASP A 143 -1.14 -2.04 23.28
CA ASP A 143 -1.21 -1.20 24.49
C ASP A 143 0.05 -0.33 24.65
N LYS A 144 1.17 -0.70 23.99
CA LYS A 144 2.37 0.17 23.89
C LYS A 144 2.18 1.38 22.98
N LEU A 145 1.18 1.37 22.08
CA LEU A 145 0.84 2.54 21.27
C LEU A 145 0.28 3.69 22.10
N LEU A 146 -0.47 3.39 23.17
CA LEU A 146 -1.01 4.39 24.10
C LEU A 146 0.10 5.10 24.90
N VAL A 147 1.26 4.44 25.07
CA VAL A 147 2.44 5.02 25.73
C VAL A 147 3.19 5.98 24.79
N MET A 148 3.22 5.70 23.49
CA MET A 148 3.90 6.54 22.50
C MET A 148 3.04 7.69 21.97
N TYR A 149 1.71 7.57 22.02
CA TYR A 149 0.75 8.60 21.59
C TYR A 149 -0.33 8.80 22.66
N PRO A 150 -0.04 9.54 23.74
CA PRO A 150 -0.93 9.67 24.89
C PRO A 150 -2.28 10.34 24.57
N ASP A 151 -2.34 11.12 23.50
CA ASP A 151 -3.45 12.05 23.22
C ASP A 151 -4.48 11.51 22.19
N GLU A 152 -4.34 10.29 21.67
CA GLU A 152 -5.20 9.75 20.58
C GLU A 152 -6.03 8.49 20.97
N ASP A 153 -6.55 8.47 22.19
CA ASP A 153 -7.14 7.29 22.84
C ASP A 153 -8.38 6.68 22.14
N THR A 154 -9.14 7.47 21.36
CA THR A 154 -10.41 7.03 20.75
C THR A 154 -10.28 6.44 19.34
N ASN A 155 -9.28 6.85 18.55
CA ASN A 155 -9.10 6.37 17.17
C ASN A 155 -8.33 5.04 17.11
N ILE A 156 -7.42 4.81 18.06
CA ILE A 156 -6.58 3.61 18.12
C ILE A 156 -7.42 2.35 18.43
N LYS A 157 -8.41 2.44 19.32
CA LYS A 157 -9.28 1.31 19.70
C LYS A 157 -10.19 0.83 18.56
N GLN A 158 -10.70 1.72 17.72
CA GLN A 158 -11.54 1.34 16.55
C GLN A 158 -10.71 0.68 15.44
N THR A 159 -9.45 1.10 15.31
CA THR A 159 -8.45 0.54 14.38
C THR A 159 -8.12 -0.92 14.78
N LYS A 160 -7.93 -1.19 16.08
CA LYS A 160 -7.62 -2.53 16.63
C LYS A 160 -8.63 -3.62 16.22
N THR A 161 -9.93 -3.32 16.19
CA THR A 161 -10.98 -4.33 15.87
C THR A 161 -11.12 -4.59 14.36
N LYS A 162 -10.88 -3.58 13.50
CA LYS A 162 -11.07 -3.70 12.04
C LYS A 162 -9.84 -4.23 11.31
N TYR A 163 -8.63 -3.88 11.75
CA TYR A 163 -7.38 -4.34 11.14
C TYR A 163 -7.06 -5.79 11.51
N CYS A 164 -7.25 -6.19 12.78
CA CYS A 164 -7.01 -7.56 13.24
C CYS A 164 -8.02 -8.60 12.69
N GLY A 165 -9.24 -8.20 12.34
CA GLY A 165 -10.23 -9.10 11.74
C GLY A 165 -9.84 -9.61 10.34
N HIS A 166 -9.06 -8.83 9.58
CA HIS A 166 -8.55 -9.24 8.26
C HIS A 166 -7.22 -10.01 8.36
N ALA A 167 -6.34 -9.62 9.29
CA ALA A 167 -5.10 -10.35 9.57
C ALA A 167 -5.36 -11.76 10.16
N ALA A 168 -6.37 -11.92 11.03
CA ALA A 168 -6.73 -13.21 11.63
C ALA A 168 -7.18 -14.26 10.59
N ARG A 169 -7.81 -13.85 9.48
CA ARG A 169 -8.20 -14.76 8.38
C ARG A 169 -7.01 -15.26 7.56
N ARG A 170 -5.86 -14.58 7.61
CA ARG A 170 -4.60 -15.07 7.01
C ARG A 170 -4.00 -16.21 7.84
N ASN A 171 -4.06 -16.14 9.17
CA ASN A 171 -3.44 -17.14 10.05
C ASN A 171 -4.26 -18.43 10.24
N GLN A 172 -5.60 -18.39 10.17
CA GLN A 172 -6.42 -19.62 10.30
C GLN A 172 -6.34 -20.58 9.10
N ARG A 173 -5.80 -20.15 7.95
CA ARG A 173 -5.62 -21.02 6.76
C ARG A 173 -4.22 -21.64 6.66
N ILE A 174 -3.28 -21.21 7.50
CA ILE A 174 -1.94 -21.79 7.57
C ILE A 174 -1.96 -22.98 8.54
N SER A 175 -2.80 -22.96 9.57
CA SER A 175 -2.91 -24.04 10.56
C SER A 175 -3.67 -25.29 10.09
N THR A 176 -4.32 -25.29 8.93
CA THR A 176 -5.08 -26.47 8.44
C THR A 176 -4.35 -27.29 7.38
N ASN A 177 -3.14 -26.90 6.96
CA ASN A 177 -2.35 -27.62 5.94
C ASN A 177 -1.04 -28.24 6.47
N SER A 178 -0.88 -28.33 7.79
CA SER A 178 0.26 -29.02 8.45
C SER A 178 -0.16 -30.29 9.18
N SER A 179 -1.21 -30.95 8.71
CA SER A 179 -1.54 -32.32 9.11
C SER A 179 -2.08 -33.05 7.90
N ILE A 180 -1.17 -33.68 7.14
CA ILE A 180 -1.23 -34.98 6.44
C ILE A 180 0.17 -35.23 5.89
#